data_AF-A0A934SAI0-F1
#
_entry.id   AF-A0A934SAI0-F1
#
_cell.length_a   1.000
_cell.length_b   1.000
_cell.length_c   1.000
_cell.angle_alpha   90.00
_cell.angle_beta   90.00
_cell.angle_gamma   90.00
#
_symmetry.space_group_name_H-M   'P 1'
#
loop_
_entity.id
_entity.type
_entity.pdbx_description
1 polymer ?
#
loop_
_entity_poly.entity_id
_entity_poly.type
_entity_poly.pdbx_seq_one_letter_code
_entity_poly.pdbx_strand_id
1 'polypeptide(L)'
;MKFKTGSIAACVGIMAFAASNVAHSAVLFSDTFDVSANSNDVNFEADTGRESGSLATPTLAYVPNANNANQQVGNGDTFPNSGNALLLAYNGGVYLDYDFSTVGTPISITFDRIVADAVSSDDTNWLSLNILANTSITNQVTSATFGILFRANGGTELFSSGVNTTGVSGTNTGLDAYATYTVVLSDLAGSGSAFGTGGSLVTYYEGDTLLGSVAIDQLTNGYIGFNATSIAGIDNLVIESIPEPTSLSLLGLAGCFAFIRRRK
;
A
#
# COMPACT_ATOMS: atom_id res chain seq x y z
N MET A 1 25.27 39.84 -37.90
CA MET A 1 25.06 39.40 -36.50
C MET A 1 23.78 38.58 -36.45
N LYS A 2 23.86 37.27 -36.21
CA LYS A 2 22.69 36.38 -36.00
C LYS A 2 22.68 36.00 -34.52
N PHE A 3 21.66 36.44 -33.77
CA PHE A 3 21.41 35.94 -32.42
C PHE A 3 20.65 34.62 -32.53
N LYS A 4 21.23 33.54 -31.98
CA LYS A 4 20.51 32.29 -31.72
C LYS A 4 19.86 32.40 -30.35
N THR A 5 18.53 32.38 -30.31
CA THR A 5 17.72 32.15 -29.12
C THR A 5 17.86 30.69 -28.72
N GLY A 6 18.43 30.44 -27.54
CA GLY A 6 18.47 29.11 -26.92
C GLY A 6 17.20 28.89 -26.10
N SER A 7 16.45 27.86 -26.46
CA SER A 7 15.28 27.38 -25.70
C SER A 7 15.74 26.81 -24.36
N ILE A 8 15.13 27.30 -23.26
CA ILE A 8 15.30 26.72 -21.93
C ILE A 8 14.33 25.54 -21.83
N ALA A 9 14.86 24.32 -21.90
CA ALA A 9 14.11 23.12 -21.52
C ALA A 9 14.05 23.07 -19.99
N ALA A 10 12.85 23.14 -19.42
CA ALA A 10 12.62 22.87 -18.01
C ALA A 10 12.72 21.35 -17.81
N CYS A 11 13.78 20.88 -17.17
CA CYS A 11 13.86 19.51 -16.69
C CYS A 11 12.97 19.39 -15.44
N VAL A 12 11.84 18.69 -15.56
CA VAL A 12 11.10 18.17 -14.42
C VAL A 12 11.95 17.06 -13.82
N GLY A 13 12.66 17.36 -12.73
CA GLY A 13 13.42 16.38 -11.98
C GLY A 13 12.47 15.56 -11.13
N ILE A 14 12.24 14.31 -11.51
CA ILE A 14 11.63 13.31 -10.64
C ILE A 14 12.68 13.00 -9.55
N MET A 15 12.42 13.43 -8.31
CA MET A 15 13.26 13.04 -7.18
C MET A 15 12.91 11.61 -6.78
N ALA A 16 13.78 10.67 -7.13
CA ALA A 16 13.78 9.34 -6.54
C ALA A 16 14.26 9.47 -5.08
N PHE A 17 13.41 9.06 -4.13
CA PHE A 17 13.77 9.05 -2.72
C PHE A 17 14.79 7.94 -2.46
N ALA A 18 15.99 8.31 -2.01
CA ALA A 18 16.95 7.36 -1.44
C ALA A 18 16.61 7.14 0.04
N ALA A 19 16.32 5.89 0.40
CA ALA A 19 15.86 5.47 1.72
C ALA A 19 16.95 5.49 2.81
N SER A 20 17.62 6.62 3.05
CA SER A 20 18.50 6.74 4.22
C SER A 20 18.42 8.12 4.87
N ASN A 21 17.89 8.13 6.11
CA ASN A 21 17.75 9.25 7.06
C ASN A 21 16.58 10.23 6.84
N VAL A 22 15.38 9.71 6.60
CA VAL A 22 14.13 10.45 6.79
C VAL A 22 13.83 10.52 8.30
N ALA A 23 13.36 11.68 8.78
CA ALA A 23 12.83 11.82 10.14
C ALA A 23 11.77 10.74 10.40
N HIS A 24 11.59 10.30 11.65
CA HIS A 24 10.81 9.09 11.95
C HIS A 24 9.36 9.18 11.43
N SER A 25 8.98 8.18 10.64
CA SER A 25 7.60 7.83 10.29
C SER A 25 6.78 7.70 11.56
N ALA A 26 5.57 8.28 11.63
CA ALA A 26 4.65 7.96 12.73
C ALA A 26 3.82 6.74 12.32
N VAL A 27 3.99 5.63 13.03
CA VAL A 27 3.15 4.44 12.88
C VAL A 27 1.73 4.84 13.27
N LEU A 28 0.85 4.93 12.28
CA LEU A 28 -0.55 5.23 12.49
C LEU A 28 -1.26 3.98 13.00
N PHE A 29 -1.02 2.85 12.35
CA PHE A 29 -1.61 1.57 12.68
C PHE A 29 -0.69 0.44 12.28
N SER A 30 -0.70 -0.65 13.02
CA SER A 30 -0.04 -1.89 12.66
C SER A 30 -0.77 -3.06 13.28
N ASP A 31 -0.76 -4.21 12.62
CA ASP A 31 -1.35 -5.45 13.08
C ASP A 31 -0.45 -6.63 12.68
N THR A 32 -0.04 -7.44 13.64
CA THR A 32 0.75 -8.67 13.38
C THR A 32 -0.11 -9.90 13.11
N PHE A 33 -1.43 -9.81 13.31
CA PHE A 33 -2.37 -10.93 13.18
C PHE A 33 -2.03 -12.18 14.02
N ASP A 34 -1.12 -12.05 14.98
CA ASP A 34 -0.78 -13.09 15.95
C ASP A 34 -1.91 -13.27 16.96
N VAL A 35 -2.52 -14.45 16.97
CA VAL A 35 -3.61 -14.80 17.91
C VAL A 35 -3.35 -16.15 18.56
N SER A 36 -3.93 -16.35 19.75
CA SER A 36 -3.75 -17.55 20.56
C SER A 36 -4.50 -18.78 20.02
N ALA A 37 -5.52 -18.55 19.19
CA ALA A 37 -6.35 -19.59 18.61
C ALA A 37 -6.99 -19.12 17.30
N ASN A 38 -7.40 -20.09 16.49
CA ASN A 38 -8.17 -19.85 15.28
C ASN A 38 -9.53 -19.19 15.59
N SER A 39 -9.85 -18.09 14.91
CA SER A 39 -11.14 -17.40 14.99
C SER A 39 -11.59 -16.82 13.64
N ASN A 40 -12.91 -16.84 13.39
CA ASN A 40 -13.55 -16.11 12.27
C ASN A 40 -13.87 -14.64 12.61
N ASP A 41 -13.69 -14.27 13.89
CA ASP A 41 -13.71 -12.87 14.30
C ASP A 41 -12.32 -12.28 14.04
N VAL A 42 -12.20 -11.43 13.03
CA VAL A 42 -10.93 -10.77 12.68
C VAL A 42 -10.40 -9.86 13.80
N ASN A 43 -11.30 -9.36 14.65
CA ASN A 43 -10.95 -8.54 15.81
C ASN A 43 -10.66 -9.38 17.06
N PHE A 44 -10.64 -10.72 16.93
CA PHE A 44 -10.25 -11.60 18.02
C PHE A 44 -8.85 -11.21 18.50
N GLU A 45 -8.73 -10.88 19.79
CA GLU A 45 -7.48 -10.48 20.43
C GLU A 45 -6.84 -9.16 19.89
N ALA A 46 -7.59 -8.33 19.16
CA ALA A 46 -7.12 -7.00 18.74
C ALA A 46 -6.64 -6.14 19.94
N ASP A 47 -7.37 -6.19 21.06
CA ASP A 47 -7.05 -5.47 22.29
C ASP A 47 -5.93 -6.11 23.14
N THR A 48 -5.33 -7.23 22.73
CA THR A 48 -4.32 -7.94 23.54
C THR A 48 -2.87 -7.65 23.12
N GLY A 49 -2.65 -6.59 22.36
CA GLY A 49 -1.32 -6.13 21.94
C GLY A 49 -0.89 -6.58 20.54
N ARG A 50 -1.80 -7.18 19.77
CA ARG A 50 -1.64 -7.50 18.35
C ARG A 50 -1.57 -6.24 17.48
N GLU A 51 -2.39 -5.25 17.84
CA GLU A 51 -2.42 -3.95 17.18
C GLU A 51 -1.53 -2.92 17.90
N SER A 52 -0.83 -2.08 17.14
CA SER A 52 0.00 -1.00 17.69
C SER A 52 -0.03 0.26 16.82
N GLY A 53 0.50 1.38 17.32
CA GLY A 53 0.47 2.69 16.65
C GLY A 53 -0.49 3.68 17.30
N SER A 54 -0.57 4.90 16.74
CA SER A 54 -1.38 5.98 17.33
C SER A 54 -2.89 5.77 17.20
N LEU A 55 -3.32 4.95 16.25
CA LEU A 55 -4.72 4.61 15.98
C LEU A 55 -5.10 3.21 16.49
N ALA A 56 -4.18 2.45 17.07
CA ALA A 56 -4.51 1.17 17.69
C ALA A 56 -5.59 1.35 18.78
N THR A 57 -6.37 0.30 19.00
CA THR A 57 -7.45 0.12 20.01
C THR A 57 -7.60 1.20 21.12
N PRO A 58 -8.84 1.60 21.48
CA PRO A 58 -10.09 0.83 21.36
C PRO A 58 -11.00 1.25 20.20
N THR A 59 -10.50 2.04 19.24
CA THR A 59 -11.35 2.72 18.25
C THR A 59 -11.21 2.18 16.83
N LEU A 60 -10.08 1.59 16.49
CA LEU A 60 -9.85 1.03 15.16
C LEU A 60 -10.12 -0.48 15.18
N ALA A 61 -10.98 -0.92 14.29
CA ALA A 61 -11.34 -2.32 14.12
C ALA A 61 -11.45 -2.64 12.63
N TYR A 62 -11.31 -3.93 12.33
CA TYR A 62 -11.65 -4.44 11.01
C TYR A 62 -13.14 -4.68 10.91
N VAL A 63 -13.71 -4.26 9.79
CA VAL A 63 -15.10 -4.55 9.43
C VAL A 63 -15.09 -5.56 8.29
N PRO A 64 -15.66 -6.76 8.49
CA PRO A 64 -15.85 -7.72 7.42
C PRO A 64 -16.74 -7.18 6.30
N ASN A 65 -16.45 -7.61 5.08
CA ASN A 65 -17.30 -7.33 3.92
C ASN A 65 -18.70 -7.91 4.18
N ALA A 66 -19.72 -7.04 4.24
CA ALA A 66 -21.09 -7.41 4.64
C ALA A 66 -21.71 -8.55 3.81
N ASN A 67 -21.25 -8.72 2.57
CA ASN A 67 -21.80 -9.72 1.65
C ASN A 67 -21.01 -11.04 1.63
N ASN A 68 -19.84 -11.10 2.26
CA ASN A 68 -18.99 -12.29 2.21
C ASN A 68 -17.96 -12.34 3.36
N ALA A 69 -18.37 -12.98 4.45
CA ALA A 69 -17.60 -13.06 5.70
C ALA A 69 -16.64 -14.26 5.73
N ASN A 70 -15.82 -14.41 4.70
CA ASN A 70 -14.82 -15.47 4.60
C ASN A 70 -13.45 -14.92 5.01
N GLN A 71 -13.35 -14.51 6.27
CA GLN A 71 -12.12 -14.06 6.89
C GLN A 71 -11.84 -14.86 8.16
N GLN A 72 -10.56 -15.04 8.46
CA GLN A 72 -10.12 -15.82 9.62
C GLN A 72 -8.74 -15.36 10.07
N VAL A 73 -8.48 -15.44 11.37
CA VAL A 73 -7.14 -15.28 11.97
C VAL A 73 -6.78 -16.57 12.71
N GLY A 74 -5.48 -16.85 12.87
CA GLY A 74 -5.03 -17.99 13.70
C GLY A 74 -5.12 -19.37 13.03
N ASN A 75 -5.34 -19.46 11.72
CA ASN A 75 -5.54 -20.73 11.04
C ASN A 75 -4.20 -21.34 10.56
N GLY A 76 -3.59 -22.20 11.38
CA GLY A 76 -2.28 -22.81 11.11
C GLY A 76 -2.18 -23.85 9.98
N ASP A 77 -3.29 -24.26 9.37
CA ASP A 77 -3.32 -25.44 8.47
C ASP A 77 -3.36 -25.11 6.97
N THR A 78 -3.32 -23.82 6.60
CA THR A 78 -3.65 -23.39 5.22
C THR A 78 -2.44 -22.92 4.41
N PHE A 79 -1.41 -22.33 5.03
CA PHE A 79 -0.20 -21.82 4.35
C PHE A 79 1.07 -21.95 5.21
N PRO A 80 2.28 -21.81 4.62
CA PRO A 80 3.44 -21.40 5.38
C PRO A 80 3.12 -20.13 6.19
N ASN A 81 3.30 -20.15 7.50
CA ASN A 81 2.96 -19.08 8.45
C ASN A 81 1.46 -18.70 8.57
N SER A 82 0.50 -19.53 8.12
CA SER A 82 -0.93 -19.17 8.23
C SER A 82 -1.48 -19.06 9.66
N GLY A 83 -0.74 -19.54 10.66
CA GLY A 83 -1.09 -19.38 12.07
C GLY A 83 -1.11 -17.93 12.54
N ASN A 84 -0.45 -17.03 11.81
CA ASN A 84 -0.18 -15.65 12.22
C ASN A 84 -0.59 -14.64 11.14
N ALA A 85 -1.59 -14.98 10.32
CA ALA A 85 -2.04 -14.13 9.22
C ALA A 85 -3.55 -13.94 9.26
N LEU A 86 -3.99 -12.79 8.74
CA LEU A 86 -5.37 -12.62 8.29
C LEU A 86 -5.56 -13.38 6.99
N LEU A 87 -6.40 -14.41 7.00
CA LEU A 87 -6.83 -15.13 5.83
C LEU A 87 -8.13 -14.56 5.27
N LEU A 88 -8.19 -14.45 3.95
CA LEU A 88 -9.38 -14.11 3.18
C LEU A 88 -9.63 -15.21 2.15
N ALA A 89 -10.90 -15.54 1.85
CA ALA A 89 -11.20 -16.58 0.87
C ALA A 89 -12.46 -16.29 0.04
N TYR A 90 -12.48 -16.76 -1.20
CA TYR A 90 -13.70 -16.87 -2.02
C TYR A 90 -14.48 -15.55 -2.16
N ASN A 91 -13.82 -14.45 -2.47
CA ASN A 91 -14.32 -13.06 -2.48
C ASN A 91 -14.60 -12.46 -1.09
N GLY A 92 -14.02 -13.03 -0.04
CA GLY A 92 -14.02 -12.48 1.32
C GLY A 92 -13.13 -11.24 1.40
N GLY A 93 -13.46 -10.32 2.31
CA GLY A 93 -12.67 -9.11 2.49
C GLY A 93 -12.93 -8.43 3.81
N VAL A 94 -12.02 -7.55 4.20
CA VAL A 94 -12.12 -6.72 5.40
C VAL A 94 -11.61 -5.32 5.08
N TYR A 95 -12.08 -4.30 5.80
CA TYR A 95 -11.51 -2.97 5.75
C TYR A 95 -11.33 -2.41 7.15
N LEU A 96 -10.37 -1.50 7.30
CA LEU A 96 -10.18 -0.74 8.53
C LEU A 96 -11.26 0.34 8.63
N ASP A 97 -11.97 0.40 9.76
CA ASP A 97 -12.97 1.44 10.03
C ASP A 97 -12.32 2.77 10.41
N TYR A 98 -11.53 3.32 9.48
CA TYR A 98 -10.88 4.62 9.63
C TYR A 98 -10.69 5.31 8.29
N ASP A 99 -11.03 6.60 8.26
CA ASP A 99 -10.82 7.45 7.10
C ASP A 99 -9.44 8.12 7.16
N PHE A 100 -8.48 7.56 6.41
CA PHE A 100 -7.12 8.08 6.30
C PHE A 100 -7.01 9.42 5.55
N SER A 101 -8.12 9.97 5.03
CA SER A 101 -8.12 11.30 4.39
C SER A 101 -7.76 12.45 5.32
N THR A 102 -7.84 12.22 6.63
CA THR A 102 -7.44 13.18 7.66
C THR A 102 -5.92 13.30 7.83
N VAL A 103 -5.13 12.38 7.24
CA VAL A 103 -3.67 12.40 7.32
C VAL A 103 -3.11 13.43 6.33
N GLY A 104 -2.47 14.47 6.87
CA GLY A 104 -1.97 15.63 6.10
C GLY A 104 -0.67 15.39 5.32
N THR A 105 -0.06 14.22 5.46
CA THR A 105 1.19 13.82 4.81
C THR A 105 0.95 12.61 3.91
N PRO A 106 1.91 12.21 3.05
CA PRO A 106 1.85 10.93 2.38
C PRO A 106 1.73 9.80 3.40
N ILE A 107 1.13 8.69 2.98
CA ILE A 107 1.04 7.48 3.78
C ILE A 107 1.67 6.29 3.06
N SER A 108 2.34 5.44 3.83
CA SER A 108 2.85 4.14 3.40
C SER A 108 1.95 3.05 3.97
N ILE A 109 1.61 2.06 3.16
CA ILE A 109 0.89 0.84 3.54
C ILE A 109 1.81 -0.33 3.18
N THR A 110 2.34 -0.99 4.19
CA THR A 110 3.26 -2.14 4.04
C THR A 110 2.60 -3.38 4.62
N PHE A 111 2.70 -4.50 3.92
CA PHE A 111 2.16 -5.78 4.36
C PHE A 111 2.86 -6.94 3.65
N ASP A 112 2.85 -8.08 4.31
CA ASP A 112 3.26 -9.33 3.71
C ASP A 112 2.06 -10.02 3.06
N ARG A 113 2.25 -10.45 1.82
CA ARG A 113 1.20 -11.05 0.99
C ARG A 113 1.45 -12.54 0.80
N ILE A 114 0.39 -13.31 1.01
CA ILE A 114 0.29 -14.72 0.63
C ILE A 114 -0.93 -14.88 -0.29
N VAL A 115 -0.82 -15.59 -1.40
CA VAL A 115 -1.98 -15.94 -2.24
C VAL A 115 -1.93 -17.44 -2.50
N ALA A 116 -2.93 -18.19 -2.04
CA ALA A 116 -3.08 -19.60 -2.43
C ALA A 116 -3.32 -19.67 -3.92
N ASP A 117 -2.33 -20.27 -4.56
CA ASP A 117 -2.54 -21.56 -5.17
C ASP A 117 -1.20 -22.30 -5.18
N ALA A 118 -0.96 -23.11 -4.15
CA ALA A 118 0.25 -23.92 -3.99
C ALA A 118 0.44 -24.97 -5.12
N VAL A 119 -0.47 -25.02 -6.11
CA VAL A 119 -0.43 -25.95 -7.23
C VAL A 119 -0.43 -25.25 -8.60
N SER A 120 -0.80 -23.96 -8.68
CA SER A 120 -0.81 -23.24 -9.95
C SER A 120 -0.48 -21.75 -9.84
N SER A 121 0.32 -21.24 -10.77
CA SER A 121 0.54 -19.82 -10.98
C SER A 121 -0.62 -19.17 -11.77
N ASP A 122 -1.86 -19.63 -11.55
CA ASP A 122 -3.03 -19.12 -12.26
C ASP A 122 -3.23 -17.63 -11.92
N ASP A 123 -3.21 -16.81 -12.97
CA ASP A 123 -3.30 -15.37 -12.82
C ASP A 123 -4.69 -14.95 -12.31
N THR A 124 -5.71 -15.79 -12.43
CA THR A 124 -7.06 -15.54 -11.92
C THR A 124 -7.15 -15.52 -10.40
N ASN A 125 -6.14 -16.00 -9.69
CA ASN A 125 -6.01 -15.94 -8.23
C ASN A 125 -5.30 -14.64 -7.79
N TRP A 126 -5.89 -13.92 -6.85
CA TRP A 126 -5.39 -12.63 -6.40
C TRP A 126 -5.82 -12.25 -4.98
N LEU A 127 -4.98 -11.44 -4.34
CA LEU A 127 -5.31 -10.55 -3.24
C LEU A 127 -5.41 -9.12 -3.80
N SER A 128 -6.28 -8.28 -3.26
CA SER A 128 -6.33 -6.87 -3.57
C SER A 128 -6.14 -5.99 -2.35
N LEU A 129 -5.48 -4.85 -2.55
CA LEU A 129 -5.54 -3.69 -1.67
C LEU A 129 -6.47 -2.66 -2.32
N ASN A 130 -7.44 -2.17 -1.56
CA ASN A 130 -8.47 -1.26 -2.04
C ASN A 130 -8.50 0.01 -1.18
N ILE A 131 -8.64 1.16 -1.84
CA ILE A 131 -8.96 2.44 -1.22
C ILE A 131 -10.43 2.76 -1.54
N LEU A 132 -11.27 2.72 -0.50
CA LEU A 132 -12.72 2.83 -0.62
C LEU A 132 -13.18 4.27 -0.30
N ALA A 133 -14.21 4.71 -1.01
CA ALA A 133 -14.82 6.02 -0.76
C ALA A 133 -15.64 6.07 0.54
N ASN A 134 -16.12 4.92 1.02
CA ASN A 134 -16.88 4.78 2.27
C ASN A 134 -17.00 3.30 2.68
N THR A 135 -17.53 3.07 3.87
CA THR A 135 -17.72 1.75 4.51
C THR A 135 -18.92 0.94 3.98
N SER A 136 -19.77 1.53 3.13
CA SER A 136 -20.98 0.88 2.58
C SER A 136 -20.75 0.20 1.22
N ILE A 137 -19.56 0.34 0.64
CA ILE A 137 -19.21 -0.26 -0.64
C ILE A 137 -18.72 -1.69 -0.43
N THR A 138 -19.10 -2.61 -1.33
CA THR A 138 -18.48 -3.94 -1.36
C THR A 138 -16.99 -3.78 -1.57
N ASN A 139 -16.19 -4.23 -0.61
CA ASN A 139 -14.75 -4.20 -0.68
C ASN A 139 -14.24 -5.12 -1.81
N GLN A 140 -14.24 -4.57 -3.03
CA GLN A 140 -13.87 -5.21 -4.28
C GLN A 140 -13.17 -4.17 -5.15
N VAL A 141 -12.14 -4.60 -5.88
CA VAL A 141 -11.28 -3.70 -6.67
C VAL A 141 -12.06 -2.86 -7.70
N THR A 142 -13.15 -3.40 -8.25
CA THR A 142 -13.99 -2.75 -9.27
C THR A 142 -14.95 -1.71 -8.69
N SER A 143 -15.19 -1.74 -7.38
CA SER A 143 -16.06 -0.79 -6.68
C SER A 143 -15.26 0.22 -5.85
N ALA A 144 -13.96 0.02 -5.72
CA ALA A 144 -13.05 0.90 -5.01
C ALA A 144 -12.77 2.18 -5.81
N THR A 145 -12.44 3.26 -5.10
CA THR A 145 -11.92 4.48 -5.73
C THR A 145 -10.60 4.17 -6.44
N PHE A 146 -9.76 3.37 -5.78
CA PHE A 146 -8.55 2.83 -6.35
C PHE A 146 -8.31 1.43 -5.78
N GLY A 147 -7.71 0.55 -6.57
CA GLY A 147 -7.27 -0.74 -6.06
C GLY A 147 -6.16 -1.38 -6.89
N ILE A 148 -5.40 -2.24 -6.25
CA ILE A 148 -4.32 -3.03 -6.85
C ILE A 148 -4.64 -4.50 -6.63
N LEU A 149 -4.68 -5.28 -7.71
CA LEU A 149 -4.63 -6.73 -7.65
C LEU A 149 -3.18 -7.18 -7.59
N PHE A 150 -2.86 -8.05 -6.64
CA PHE A 150 -1.61 -8.79 -6.52
C PHE A 150 -1.90 -10.24 -6.87
N ARG A 151 -1.51 -10.66 -8.07
CA ARG A 151 -1.83 -11.97 -8.63
C ARG A 151 -0.87 -13.05 -8.16
N ALA A 152 -1.31 -14.31 -8.16
CA ALA A 152 -0.49 -15.46 -7.76
C ALA A 152 0.78 -15.59 -8.63
N ASN A 153 0.71 -15.23 -9.92
CA ASN A 153 1.85 -15.21 -10.85
C ASN A 153 2.81 -14.00 -10.68
N GLY A 154 2.68 -13.25 -9.58
CA GLY A 154 3.47 -12.03 -9.30
C GLY A 154 3.08 -10.82 -10.16
N GLY A 155 2.07 -10.94 -11.02
CA GLY A 155 1.54 -9.83 -11.78
C GLY A 155 0.72 -8.89 -10.92
N THR A 156 0.59 -7.64 -11.38
CA THR A 156 -0.29 -6.66 -10.77
C THR A 156 -1.26 -6.08 -11.78
N GLU A 157 -2.43 -5.64 -11.31
CA GLU A 157 -3.40 -4.90 -12.12
C GLU A 157 -4.00 -3.77 -11.30
N LEU A 158 -4.08 -2.57 -11.88
CA LEU A 158 -4.54 -1.39 -11.18
C LEU A 158 -5.90 -0.97 -11.71
N PHE A 159 -6.76 -0.57 -10.78
CA PHE A 159 -8.09 -0.06 -11.06
C PHE A 159 -8.21 1.34 -10.48
N SER A 160 -8.75 2.25 -11.27
CA SER A 160 -9.13 3.59 -10.83
C SER A 160 -10.60 3.80 -11.19
N SER A 161 -11.45 4.06 -10.19
CA SER A 161 -12.89 4.22 -10.37
C SER A 161 -13.55 3.06 -11.16
N GLY A 162 -13.13 1.83 -10.88
CA GLY A 162 -13.61 0.61 -11.52
C GLY A 162 -13.09 0.35 -12.94
N VAL A 163 -12.25 1.23 -13.50
CA VAL A 163 -11.63 1.05 -14.81
C VAL A 163 -10.22 0.51 -14.63
N ASN A 164 -9.88 -0.59 -15.29
CA ASN A 164 -8.51 -1.08 -15.37
C ASN A 164 -7.66 -0.06 -16.16
N THR A 165 -6.64 0.50 -15.52
CA THR A 165 -5.82 1.57 -16.10
C THR A 165 -4.53 1.02 -16.70
N THR A 166 -3.64 0.40 -15.91
CA THR A 166 -2.42 -0.30 -16.37
C THR A 166 -1.80 -1.07 -15.19
N GLY A 167 -1.37 -2.32 -15.39
CA GLY A 167 -0.65 -3.13 -14.39
C GLY A 167 0.73 -3.58 -14.86
N VAL A 168 1.52 -4.24 -14.00
CA VAL A 168 2.77 -4.91 -14.39
C VAL A 168 2.48 -6.37 -14.69
N SER A 169 2.89 -6.85 -15.87
CA SER A 169 2.79 -8.27 -16.19
C SER A 169 3.59 -9.12 -15.21
N GLY A 170 2.96 -10.17 -14.68
CA GLY A 170 3.64 -11.15 -13.84
C GLY A 170 4.69 -11.91 -14.62
N THR A 171 5.84 -12.17 -13.98
CA THR A 171 6.88 -13.06 -14.52
C THR A 171 7.18 -14.23 -13.60
N ASN A 172 6.52 -14.31 -12.43
CA ASN A 172 6.74 -15.39 -11.47
C ASN A 172 6.06 -16.66 -11.97
N THR A 173 6.89 -17.65 -12.28
CA THR A 173 6.51 -19.04 -12.58
C THR A 173 6.49 -19.93 -11.34
N GLY A 174 6.65 -19.34 -10.15
CA GLY A 174 6.83 -20.03 -8.87
C GLY A 174 5.66 -19.85 -7.90
N LEU A 175 5.36 -20.96 -7.22
CA LEU A 175 4.32 -21.13 -6.20
C LEU A 175 4.66 -20.34 -4.93
N ASP A 176 3.65 -19.78 -4.27
CA ASP A 176 3.71 -19.26 -2.89
C ASP A 176 4.86 -18.29 -2.58
N ALA A 177 5.04 -17.24 -3.38
CA ALA A 177 5.97 -16.17 -3.01
C ALA A 177 5.34 -15.30 -1.91
N TYR A 178 5.62 -15.63 -0.66
CA TYR A 178 5.53 -14.66 0.44
C TYR A 178 6.34 -13.44 0.03
N ALA A 179 5.66 -12.31 -0.16
CA ALA A 179 6.27 -11.11 -0.69
C ALA A 179 5.75 -9.89 0.08
N THR A 180 6.68 -9.04 0.51
CA THR A 180 6.36 -7.77 1.15
C THR A 180 6.04 -6.76 0.08
N TYR A 181 4.85 -6.17 0.15
CA TYR A 181 4.45 -5.06 -0.70
C TYR A 181 4.43 -3.77 0.11
N THR A 182 4.81 -2.68 -0.55
CA THR A 182 4.64 -1.33 -0.02
C THR A 182 3.89 -0.49 -1.03
N VAL A 183 2.82 0.18 -0.59
CA VAL A 183 2.02 1.11 -1.39
C VAL A 183 2.07 2.48 -0.73
N VAL A 184 2.55 3.47 -1.46
CA VAL A 184 2.66 4.85 -1.04
C VAL A 184 1.57 5.67 -1.72
N LEU A 185 0.78 6.39 -0.93
CA LEU A 185 -0.21 7.35 -1.38
C LEU A 185 0.29 8.76 -1.07
N SER A 186 0.40 9.61 -2.10
CA SER A 186 0.80 11.01 -1.97
C SER A 186 0.00 11.92 -2.91
N ASP A 187 0.19 13.23 -2.80
CA ASP A 187 -0.17 14.16 -3.87
C ASP A 187 0.69 13.93 -5.12
N LEU A 188 0.36 14.61 -6.23
CA LEU A 188 1.13 14.51 -7.48
C LEU A 188 2.58 14.99 -7.36
N ALA A 189 2.90 15.79 -6.34
CA ALA A 189 4.26 16.24 -6.07
C ALA A 189 5.10 15.21 -5.30
N GLY A 190 4.46 14.18 -4.72
CA GLY A 190 5.12 13.13 -3.94
C GLY A 190 5.42 13.53 -2.49
N SER A 191 4.97 14.69 -2.05
CA SER A 191 5.37 15.28 -0.76
C SER A 191 4.19 15.49 0.18
N GLY A 192 3.00 15.77 -0.35
CA GLY A 192 1.79 16.03 0.43
C GLY A 192 0.84 14.85 0.51
N SER A 193 -0.25 15.02 1.28
CA SER A 193 -1.32 14.03 1.39
C SER A 193 -1.93 13.66 0.04
N ALA A 194 -2.15 12.37 -0.17
CA ALA A 194 -2.92 11.87 -1.31
C ALA A 194 -4.36 12.36 -1.35
N PHE A 195 -4.88 12.84 -0.21
CA PHE A 195 -6.27 13.25 -0.05
C PHE A 195 -6.45 14.77 -0.09
N GLY A 196 -5.38 15.50 -0.45
CA GLY A 196 -5.38 16.95 -0.59
C GLY A 196 -6.11 17.44 -1.85
N THR A 197 -5.53 18.45 -2.50
CA THR A 197 -6.08 19.00 -3.75
C THR A 197 -5.08 18.84 -4.88
N GLY A 198 -5.56 18.49 -6.07
CA GLY A 198 -4.75 18.53 -7.30
C GLY A 198 -4.41 17.16 -7.89
N GLY A 199 -5.00 16.08 -7.40
CA GLY A 199 -4.79 14.71 -7.86
C GLY A 199 -3.94 13.89 -6.89
N SER A 200 -4.00 12.58 -7.04
CA SER A 200 -3.27 11.65 -6.17
C SER A 200 -2.27 10.84 -6.99
N LEU A 201 -1.17 10.47 -6.34
CA LEU A 201 -0.14 9.59 -6.87
C LEU A 201 -0.10 8.32 -6.03
N VAL A 202 -0.09 7.18 -6.71
CA VAL A 202 0.14 5.88 -6.10
C VAL A 202 1.46 5.35 -6.60
N THR A 203 2.37 5.01 -5.69
CA THR A 203 3.63 4.34 -6.01
C THR A 203 3.71 3.04 -5.23
N TYR A 204 4.11 1.94 -5.87
CA TYR A 204 4.09 0.63 -5.23
C TYR A 204 5.29 -0.23 -5.57
N TYR A 205 5.67 -1.06 -4.61
CA TYR A 205 6.92 -1.81 -4.58
C TYR A 205 6.69 -3.26 -4.13
N GLU A 206 7.54 -4.16 -4.62
CA GLU A 206 7.76 -5.49 -4.06
C GLU A 206 9.18 -5.53 -3.46
N GLY A 207 9.27 -5.65 -2.13
CA GLY A 207 10.49 -5.33 -1.40
C GLY A 207 10.98 -3.92 -1.76
N ASP A 208 12.24 -3.81 -2.21
CA ASP A 208 12.84 -2.54 -2.65
C ASP A 208 12.62 -2.25 -4.15
N THR A 209 11.93 -3.13 -4.88
CA THR A 209 11.77 -3.01 -6.33
C THR A 209 10.54 -2.18 -6.66
N LEU A 210 10.72 -1.03 -7.31
CA LEU A 210 9.62 -0.24 -7.83
C LEU A 210 8.89 -1.01 -8.94
N LEU A 211 7.62 -1.30 -8.72
CA LEU A 211 6.76 -1.93 -9.72
C LEU A 211 6.07 -0.89 -10.59
N GLY A 212 5.56 0.19 -9.98
CA GLY A 212 4.91 1.24 -10.76
C GLY A 212 4.62 2.51 -9.96
N SER A 213 4.33 3.57 -10.71
CA SER A 213 3.88 4.86 -10.20
C SER A 213 2.81 5.42 -11.13
N VAL A 214 1.63 5.73 -10.59
CA VAL A 214 0.47 6.12 -11.38
C VAL A 214 -0.22 7.34 -10.77
N ALA A 215 -0.45 8.35 -11.60
CA ALA A 215 -1.33 9.46 -11.26
C ALA A 215 -2.79 9.02 -11.46
N ILE A 216 -3.60 9.25 -10.44
CA ILE A 216 -5.03 8.94 -10.44
C ILE A 216 -5.85 10.19 -10.11
N ASP A 217 -7.15 10.10 -10.34
CA ASP A 217 -8.08 11.12 -9.87
C ASP A 217 -7.98 11.29 -8.34
N GLN A 218 -8.32 12.49 -7.87
CA GLN A 218 -8.21 12.86 -6.46
C GLN A 218 -8.96 11.87 -5.56
N LEU A 219 -8.23 11.20 -4.67
CA LEU A 219 -8.81 10.46 -3.56
C LEU A 219 -9.47 11.46 -2.59
N THR A 220 -10.72 11.24 -2.23
CA THR A 220 -11.46 12.10 -1.29
C THR A 220 -11.63 11.47 0.10
N ASN A 221 -11.55 10.14 0.16
CA ASN A 221 -11.69 9.32 1.37
C ASN A 221 -10.66 8.20 1.29
N GLY A 222 -10.26 7.69 2.46
CA GLY A 222 -9.12 6.79 2.58
C GLY A 222 -9.39 5.51 3.35
N TYR A 223 -10.55 4.87 3.21
CA TYR A 223 -10.79 3.59 3.89
C TYR A 223 -9.98 2.49 3.21
N ILE A 224 -9.05 1.89 3.94
CA ILE A 224 -8.14 0.86 3.42
C ILE A 224 -8.74 -0.52 3.68
N GLY A 225 -8.82 -1.35 2.64
CA GLY A 225 -9.32 -2.71 2.77
C GLY A 225 -8.63 -3.70 1.86
N PHE A 226 -8.85 -4.98 2.17
CA PHE A 226 -8.30 -6.11 1.44
C PHE A 226 -9.40 -7.08 1.03
N ASN A 227 -9.24 -7.69 -0.15
CA ASN A 227 -10.17 -8.66 -0.69
C ASN A 227 -9.42 -9.74 -1.47
N ALA A 228 -9.95 -10.96 -1.54
CA ALA A 228 -9.30 -12.04 -2.30
C ALA A 228 -10.32 -12.88 -3.05
N THR A 229 -10.02 -13.25 -4.30
CA THR A 229 -10.89 -14.16 -5.10
C THR A 229 -10.79 -15.60 -4.63
N SER A 230 -9.58 -16.04 -4.28
CA SER A 230 -9.25 -17.35 -3.75
C SER A 230 -8.79 -17.19 -2.30
N ILE A 231 -8.16 -18.21 -1.73
CA ILE A 231 -7.57 -18.09 -0.40
C ILE A 231 -6.33 -17.20 -0.51
N ALA A 232 -6.23 -16.17 0.32
CA ALA A 232 -5.05 -15.31 0.43
C ALA A 232 -4.80 -14.97 1.90
N GLY A 233 -3.58 -14.58 2.23
CA GLY A 233 -3.14 -14.17 3.55
C GLY A 233 -2.50 -12.79 3.53
N ILE A 234 -2.71 -12.05 4.60
CA ILE A 234 -2.04 -10.78 4.92
C ILE A 234 -1.40 -10.93 6.28
N ASP A 235 -0.15 -10.50 6.41
CA ASP A 235 0.60 -10.49 7.66
C ASP A 235 1.39 -9.17 7.78
N ASN A 236 1.80 -8.82 9.00
CA ASN A 236 2.61 -7.64 9.34
C ASN A 236 2.13 -6.35 8.66
N LEU A 237 0.83 -6.05 8.75
CA LEU A 237 0.29 -4.82 8.20
C LEU A 237 0.84 -3.64 9.01
N VAL A 238 1.39 -2.64 8.32
CA VAL A 238 1.83 -1.38 8.91
C VAL A 238 1.36 -0.24 8.01
N ILE A 239 0.74 0.76 8.62
CA ILE A 239 0.35 2.01 7.99
C ILE A 239 1.04 3.15 8.72
N GLU A 240 1.81 3.95 7.98
CA GLU A 240 2.59 5.04 8.55
C GLU A 240 2.43 6.33 7.77
N SER A 241 2.60 7.46 8.46
CA SER A 241 2.75 8.77 7.83
C SER A 241 4.21 8.99 7.43
N ILE A 242 4.46 9.31 6.17
CA ILE A 242 5.80 9.67 5.69
C ILE A 242 6.01 11.16 5.92
N PRO A 243 6.96 11.58 6.78
CA PRO A 243 7.18 12.99 7.03
C PRO A 243 7.83 13.66 5.82
N GLU A 244 7.45 14.93 5.62
CA GLU A 244 8.07 15.80 4.63
C GLU A 244 9.61 15.79 4.78
N PRO A 245 10.37 15.69 3.67
CA PRO A 245 11.82 15.76 3.74
C PRO A 245 12.23 17.11 4.37
N THR A 246 12.73 17.08 5.60
CA THR A 246 13.20 18.29 6.26
C THR A 246 14.34 18.89 5.44
N SER A 247 14.21 20.15 5.04
CA SER A 247 15.09 20.91 4.14
C SER A 247 16.59 20.92 4.50
N LEU A 248 16.97 20.43 5.68
CA LEU A 248 18.35 20.23 6.10
C LEU A 248 19.08 19.15 5.27
N SER A 249 18.37 18.15 4.72
CA SER A 249 18.97 17.17 3.80
C SER A 249 19.26 17.78 2.41
N LEU A 250 18.44 18.76 1.99
CA LEU A 250 18.58 19.45 0.71
C LEU A 250 19.74 20.46 0.71
N LEU A 251 20.00 21.13 1.84
CA LEU A 251 21.16 22.01 2.03
C LEU A 251 22.49 21.25 2.09
N GLY A 252 22.49 20.01 2.59
CA GLY A 252 23.67 19.14 2.57
C GLY A 252 24.12 18.76 1.16
N LEU A 253 23.18 18.53 0.23
CA LEU A 253 23.51 18.21 -1.16
C LEU A 253 23.89 19.45 -2.00
N ALA A 254 23.22 20.59 -1.79
CA ALA A 254 23.57 21.84 -2.47
C ALA A 254 24.96 22.39 -2.03
N GLY A 255 25.36 22.13 -0.78
CA GLY A 255 26.70 22.46 -0.28
C GLY A 255 27.82 21.68 -0.97
N CYS A 256 27.58 20.42 -1.36
CA CYS A 256 28.58 19.60 -2.06
C CYS A 256 28.84 20.05 -3.51
N PHE A 257 27.85 20.67 -4.18
CA PHE A 257 28.06 21.24 -5.52
C PHE A 257 28.69 22.64 -5.50
N ALA A 258 28.65 23.37 -4.37
CA ALA A 258 29.26 24.69 -4.25
C ALA A 258 30.80 24.64 -4.05
N PHE A 259 31.38 23.49 -3.72
CA PHE A 259 32.84 23.36 -3.49
C PHE A 259 33.66 22.82 -4.68
N ILE A 260 33.03 22.47 -5.81
CA ILE A 260 33.74 22.08 -7.05
C ILE A 260 33.71 23.23 -8.06
N ARG A 261 34.22 24.41 -7.68
CA ARG A 261 34.66 25.43 -8.65
C ARG A 261 35.56 26.49 -8.03
N ARG A 262 36.84 26.14 -7.82
CA ARG A 262 38.02 26.98 -8.13
C ARG A 262 39.28 26.35 -7.54
N ARG A 263 40.03 25.62 -8.37
CA ARG A 263 41.49 25.79 -8.41
C ARG A 263 41.87 25.97 -9.87
N LYS A 264 42.73 26.96 -10.08
CA LYS A 264 43.24 27.43 -11.38
C LYS A 264 43.99 26.31 -12.10
#